data_AF-A0A2S0MWK7-F1
#
_entry.id   AF-A0A2S0MWK7-F1
#
_cell.length_a   1.000
_cell.length_b   1.000
_cell.length_c   1.000
_cell.angle_alpha   90.00
_cell.angle_beta   90.00
_cell.angle_gamma   90.00
#
_symmetry.space_group_name_H-M   'P 1'
#
loop_
_entity.id
_entity.type
_entity.pdbx_description
1 polymer ?
#
loop_
_entity_poly.entity_id
_entity_poly.type
_entity_poly.pdbx_seq_one_letter_code
_entity_poly.pdbx_strand_id
1 'polypeptide(L)'
;MAQKDEDFDAVRKEVAAEIAAINAGKPNHEDLVRELAVTKLLLRYAETTAAYRSEAFSALEQSIQTARESVTLLEAERQLNETLKEQQSKLINLLPKVFKAGEKSLSKRGVNARHNENRAMKQEVFAWLDANFSTCTSMDDAAEKMAGKLVPCRFRTVRDWVGQWKKLRSAGTP
;
A
#
# COMPACT_ATOMS: atom_id res chain seq x y z
N MET A 1 4.46 5.83 49.82
CA MET A 1 4.74 6.95 50.73
C MET A 1 5.16 6.46 52.10
N ALA A 2 4.44 5.53 52.74
CA ALA A 2 4.74 5.02 54.10
C ALA A 2 6.18 4.50 54.35
N GLN A 3 6.80 3.76 53.41
CA GLN A 3 8.13 3.17 53.63
C GLN A 3 9.25 4.21 53.79
N LYS A 4 9.13 5.37 53.12
CA LYS A 4 10.13 6.45 53.19
C LYS A 4 10.11 7.13 54.56
N ASP A 5 8.93 7.25 55.18
CA ASP A 5 8.76 7.92 56.47
C ASP A 5 9.31 7.07 57.63
N GLU A 6 9.22 5.74 57.54
CA GLU A 6 9.84 4.81 58.50
C GLU A 6 11.37 4.87 58.48
N ASP A 7 11.98 4.93 57.29
CA ASP A 7 13.45 5.02 57.14
C ASP A 7 13.99 6.35 57.71
N PHE A 8 13.27 7.47 57.52
CA PHE A 8 13.67 8.77 58.09
C PHE A 8 13.56 8.81 59.62
N ASP A 9 12.57 8.13 60.21
CA ASP A 9 12.43 8.04 61.67
C ASP A 9 13.48 7.15 62.33
N ALA A 10 13.89 6.08 61.64
CA ALA A 10 15.02 5.26 62.08
C ALA A 10 16.33 6.06 62.09
N VAL A 11 16.63 6.76 60.99
CA VAL A 11 17.83 7.62 60.87
C VAL A 11 17.79 8.74 61.91
N ARG A 12 16.64 9.36 62.17
CA ARG A 12 16.51 10.40 63.21
C ARG A 12 16.82 9.88 64.61
N LYS A 13 16.38 8.66 64.94
CA LYS A 13 16.69 8.04 66.24
C LYS A 13 18.16 7.70 66.38
N GLU A 14 18.79 7.21 65.32
CA GLU A 14 20.22 6.88 65.29
C GLU A 14 21.07 8.14 65.48
N VAL A 15 20.79 9.21 64.71
CA VAL A 15 21.48 10.51 64.85
C VAL A 15 21.26 11.12 66.24
N ALA A 16 20.06 11.01 66.82
CA ALA A 16 19.79 11.51 68.16
C ALA A 16 20.58 10.75 69.25
N ALA A 17 20.77 9.44 69.08
CA ALA A 17 21.57 8.62 69.98
C ALA A 17 23.06 8.97 69.89
N GLU A 18 23.58 9.20 68.69
CA GLU A 18 24.96 9.66 68.47
C GLU A 18 25.21 11.04 69.09
N ILE A 19 24.30 11.99 68.91
CA ILE A 19 24.37 13.33 69.53
C ILE A 19 24.39 13.20 71.07
N ALA A 20 23.56 12.33 71.65
CA ALA A 20 23.54 12.10 73.08
C ALA A 20 24.87 11.50 73.59
N ALA A 21 25.47 10.57 72.85
CA ALA A 21 26.76 9.98 73.17
C ALA A 21 27.92 11.00 73.10
N ILE A 22 27.92 11.85 72.08
CA ILE A 22 28.89 12.96 71.93
C ILE A 22 28.77 13.93 73.11
N ASN A 23 27.55 14.32 73.47
CA ASN A 23 27.31 15.24 74.60
C ASN A 23 27.69 14.64 75.96
N ALA A 24 27.53 13.32 76.14
CA ALA A 24 27.94 12.62 77.36
C ALA A 24 29.46 12.56 77.55
N GLY A 25 30.22 12.57 76.45
CA GLY A 25 31.69 12.45 76.44
C GLY A 25 32.50 13.70 76.84
N LYS A 26 31.86 14.87 77.04
CA LYS A 26 32.53 16.18 77.25
C LYS A 26 33.72 16.42 76.29
N PRO A 27 33.51 16.32 74.97
CA PRO A 27 34.57 16.44 73.99
C PRO A 27 35.24 17.81 74.06
N ASN A 28 36.57 17.84 73.96
CA ASN A 28 37.31 19.10 73.93
C ASN A 28 37.03 19.83 72.59
N HIS A 29 37.17 21.15 72.59
CA HIS A 29 36.87 21.99 71.43
C HIS A 29 37.61 21.55 70.16
N GLU A 30 38.84 21.06 70.29
CA GLU A 30 39.67 20.60 69.19
C GLU A 30 39.11 19.33 68.50
N ASP A 31 38.57 18.38 69.27
CA ASP A 31 37.97 17.14 68.74
C ASP A 31 36.67 17.45 67.99
N LEU A 32 35.84 18.35 68.54
CA LEU A 32 34.62 18.82 67.87
C LEU A 32 34.93 19.53 66.55
N VAL A 33 35.99 20.34 66.50
CA VAL A 33 36.43 21.01 65.26
C VAL A 33 36.93 20.01 64.24
N ARG A 34 37.67 18.97 64.66
CA ARG A 34 38.15 17.91 63.77
C ARG A 34 36.99 17.10 63.18
N GLU A 35 36.04 16.66 63.99
CA GLU A 35 34.86 15.92 63.53
C GLU A 35 33.97 16.77 62.62
N LEU A 36 33.79 18.06 62.93
CA LEU A 36 33.10 19.01 62.04
C LEU A 36 33.82 19.14 60.68
N ALA A 37 35.15 19.13 60.66
CA ALA A 37 35.92 19.21 59.42
C ALA A 37 35.78 17.93 58.57
N VAL A 38 35.82 16.75 59.21
CA VAL A 38 35.62 15.45 58.54
C VAL A 38 34.21 15.33 57.95
N THR A 39 33.20 15.64 58.75
CA THR A 39 31.80 15.61 58.29
C THR A 39 31.54 16.58 57.15
N LYS A 40 32.09 17.79 57.17
CA LYS A 40 32.02 18.73 56.04
C LYS A 40 32.67 18.19 54.76
N LEU A 41 33.78 17.47 54.89
CA LEU A 41 34.47 16.87 53.74
C LEU A 41 33.66 15.72 53.15
N LEU A 42 33.09 14.87 53.99
CA LEU A 42 32.19 13.79 53.59
C LEU A 42 30.91 14.33 52.93
N LEU A 43 30.34 15.41 53.47
CA LEU A 43 29.16 16.06 52.89
C LEU A 43 29.45 16.56 51.47
N ARG A 44 30.58 17.27 51.27
CA ARG A 44 30.98 17.73 49.92
C ARG A 44 31.19 16.57 48.95
N TYR A 45 31.75 15.45 49.42
CA TYR A 45 31.91 14.26 48.59
C TYR A 45 30.56 13.63 48.23
N ALA A 46 29.62 13.56 49.17
CA ALA A 46 28.26 13.08 48.92
C ALA A 46 27.50 13.99 47.92
N GLU A 47 27.63 15.31 48.05
CA GLU A 47 27.00 16.28 47.14
C GLU A 47 27.53 16.16 45.71
N THR A 48 28.85 16.05 45.53
CA THR A 48 29.45 15.91 44.20
C THR A 48 29.07 14.57 43.55
N THR A 49 29.12 13.48 44.30
CA THR A 49 28.70 12.16 43.79
C THR A 49 27.20 12.12 43.45
N ALA A 50 26.34 12.78 44.22
CA ALA A 50 24.93 12.93 43.90
C ALA A 50 24.69 13.75 42.62
N ALA A 51 25.44 14.83 42.41
CA ALA A 51 25.39 15.64 41.20
C ALA A 51 25.80 14.83 39.96
N TYR A 52 26.95 14.15 40.01
CA TYR A 52 27.40 13.26 38.93
C TYR A 52 26.39 12.16 38.63
N ARG A 53 25.79 11.57 39.67
CA ARG A 53 24.74 10.56 39.50
C ARG A 53 23.54 11.16 38.76
N SER A 54 23.05 12.32 39.18
CA SER A 54 21.91 12.98 38.51
C SER A 54 22.18 13.25 37.04
N GLU A 55 23.37 13.76 36.70
CA GLU A 55 23.76 14.03 35.31
C GLU A 55 23.84 12.75 34.48
N ALA A 56 24.50 11.71 35.00
CA ALA A 56 24.62 10.42 34.33
C ALA A 56 23.24 9.75 34.12
N PHE A 57 22.33 9.82 35.11
CA PHE A 57 20.97 9.31 34.96
C PHE A 57 20.18 10.11 33.93
N SER A 58 20.29 11.44 33.90
CA SER A 58 19.63 12.28 32.89
C SER A 58 20.12 11.95 31.48
N ALA A 59 21.42 11.75 31.27
CA ALA A 59 21.97 11.37 29.98
C ALA A 59 21.47 9.97 29.54
N LEU A 60 21.39 9.04 30.49
CA LEU A 60 20.86 7.71 30.24
C LEU A 60 19.37 7.75 29.86
N GLU A 61 18.55 8.54 30.54
CA GLU A 61 17.14 8.73 30.20
C GLU A 61 16.95 9.29 28.79
N GLN A 62 17.74 10.30 28.40
CA GLN A 62 17.73 10.84 27.04
C GLN A 62 18.12 9.79 25.99
N SER A 63 19.13 8.96 26.28
CA SER A 63 19.55 7.89 25.37
C SER A 63 18.47 6.81 25.23
N ILE A 64 17.78 6.46 26.31
CA ILE A 64 16.65 5.51 26.30
C ILE A 64 15.50 6.08 25.48
N GLN A 65 15.20 7.38 25.64
CA GLN A 65 14.14 8.03 24.89
C GLN A 65 14.45 8.04 23.39
N THR A 66 15.68 8.39 23.01
CA THR A 66 16.14 8.34 21.62
C THR A 66 16.05 6.93 21.05
N ALA A 67 16.44 5.91 21.82
CA ALA A 67 16.33 4.52 21.41
C ALA A 67 14.88 4.11 21.16
N ARG A 68 13.95 4.50 22.04
CA ARG A 68 12.51 4.23 21.87
C ARG A 68 11.96 4.86 20.60
N GLU A 69 12.30 6.13 20.34
CA GLU A 69 11.90 6.81 19.11
C GLU A 69 12.43 6.09 17.87
N SER A 70 13.70 5.67 17.88
CA SER A 70 14.27 4.90 16.76
C SER A 70 13.56 3.56 16.52
N VAL A 71 13.11 2.88 17.58
CA VAL A 71 12.35 1.62 17.47
C VAL A 71 11.00 1.87 16.80
N THR A 72 10.29 2.92 17.19
CA THR A 72 9.00 3.25 16.57
C THR A 72 9.14 3.59 15.08
N LEU A 73 10.22 4.28 14.69
CA LEU A 73 10.50 4.56 13.28
C LEU A 73 10.81 3.27 12.50
N LEU A 74 11.62 2.37 13.06
CA LEU A 74 11.91 1.08 12.43
C LEU A 74 10.67 0.21 12.25
N GLU A 75 9.76 0.23 13.22
CA GLU A 75 8.48 -0.49 13.10
C GLU A 75 7.60 0.09 11.99
N ALA A 76 7.52 1.41 11.87
CA ALA A 76 6.81 2.07 10.78
C ALA A 76 7.43 1.75 9.40
N GLU A 77 8.76 1.76 9.28
CA GLU A 77 9.46 1.38 8.05
C GLU A 77 9.21 -0.09 7.66
N ARG A 78 9.16 -0.99 8.64
CA ARG A 78 8.82 -2.41 8.40
C ARG A 78 7.41 -2.54 7.83
N GLN A 79 6.43 -1.85 8.41
CA GLN A 79 5.05 -1.86 7.90
C GLN A 79 4.98 -1.30 6.47
N LEU A 80 5.66 -0.19 6.19
CA LEU A 80 5.73 0.36 4.83
C LEU A 80 6.33 -0.65 3.84
N ASN A 81 7.42 -1.32 4.21
CA ASN A 81 8.03 -2.35 3.37
C ASN A 81 7.11 -3.55 3.11
N GLU A 82 6.29 -3.96 4.09
CA GLU A 82 5.29 -5.01 3.90
C GLU A 82 4.19 -4.58 2.93
N THR A 83 3.66 -3.36 3.08
CA THR A 83 2.65 -2.83 2.14
C THR A 83 3.20 -2.70 0.72
N LEU A 84 4.47 -2.30 0.57
CA LEU A 84 5.14 -2.19 -0.71
C LEU A 84 5.32 -3.56 -1.38
N LYS A 85 5.70 -4.58 -0.61
CA LYS A 85 5.76 -5.97 -1.11
C LYS A 85 4.38 -6.46 -1.56
N GLU A 86 3.33 -6.17 -0.81
CA GLU A 86 1.96 -6.54 -1.18
C GLU A 86 1.54 -5.85 -2.49
N GLN A 87 1.80 -4.54 -2.63
CA GLN A 87 1.51 -3.79 -3.86
C GLN A 87 2.31 -4.34 -5.05
N GLN A 88 3.59 -4.64 -4.87
CA GLN A 88 4.42 -5.25 -5.91
C GLN A 88 3.85 -6.61 -6.35
N SER A 89 3.40 -7.45 -5.40
CA SER A 89 2.78 -8.74 -5.73
C SER A 89 1.48 -8.58 -6.53
N LYS A 90 0.65 -7.57 -6.20
CA LYS A 90 -0.57 -7.24 -6.95
C LYS A 90 -0.24 -6.81 -8.37
N LEU A 91 0.77 -5.96 -8.56
CA LEU A 91 1.21 -5.52 -9.89
C LEU A 91 1.72 -6.68 -10.73
N ILE A 92 2.55 -7.56 -10.17
CA ILE A 92 3.06 -8.76 -10.87
C ILE A 92 1.89 -9.63 -11.38
N ASN A 93 0.82 -9.76 -10.59
CA ASN A 93 -0.35 -10.54 -10.96
C ASN A 93 -1.27 -9.82 -11.98
N LEU A 94 -1.32 -8.49 -11.97
CA LEU A 94 -2.18 -7.69 -12.84
C LEU A 94 -1.56 -7.44 -14.21
N LEU A 95 -0.25 -7.19 -14.28
CA LEU A 95 0.45 -6.87 -15.52
C LEU A 95 0.15 -7.86 -16.65
N PRO A 96 0.32 -9.20 -16.48
CA PRO A 96 0.02 -10.16 -17.54
C PRO A 96 -1.46 -10.15 -17.96
N LYS A 97 -2.37 -9.91 -17.03
CA LYS A 97 -3.82 -9.87 -17.32
C LYS A 97 -4.16 -8.66 -18.19
N VAL A 98 -3.57 -7.50 -17.89
CA VAL A 98 -3.76 -6.28 -18.68
C VAL A 98 -3.18 -6.45 -20.09
N PHE A 99 -1.98 -7.00 -20.21
CA PHE A 99 -1.38 -7.28 -21.53
C PHE A 99 -2.26 -8.22 -22.38
N LYS A 100 -2.71 -9.34 -21.81
CA LYS A 100 -3.64 -10.27 -22.48
C LYS A 100 -4.97 -9.61 -22.87
N ALA A 101 -5.49 -8.73 -22.02
CA ALA A 101 -6.71 -7.98 -22.34
C ALA A 101 -6.49 -7.00 -23.50
N GLY A 102 -5.35 -6.32 -23.53
CA GLY A 102 -4.94 -5.43 -24.63
C GLY A 102 -4.82 -6.19 -25.95
N GLU A 103 -4.15 -7.34 -25.96
CA GLU A 103 -4.01 -8.20 -27.14
C GLU A 103 -5.38 -8.64 -27.69
N LYS A 104 -6.28 -9.10 -26.80
CA LYS A 104 -7.66 -9.45 -27.19
C LYS A 104 -8.42 -8.27 -27.77
N SER A 105 -8.23 -7.07 -27.22
CA SER A 105 -8.86 -5.84 -27.73
C SER A 105 -8.39 -5.51 -29.14
N LEU A 106 -7.08 -5.55 -29.39
CA LEU A 106 -6.51 -5.31 -30.72
C LEU A 106 -6.97 -6.37 -31.73
N SER A 107 -6.97 -7.64 -31.35
CA SER A 107 -7.48 -8.74 -32.19
C SER A 107 -8.95 -8.52 -32.57
N LYS A 108 -9.81 -8.19 -31.60
CA LYS A 108 -11.22 -7.84 -31.86
C LYS A 108 -11.37 -6.64 -32.79
N ARG A 109 -10.54 -5.60 -32.63
CA ARG A 109 -10.56 -4.45 -33.54
C ARG A 109 -10.21 -4.84 -34.97
N GLY A 110 -9.17 -5.65 -35.17
CA GLY A 110 -8.78 -6.14 -36.50
C GLY A 110 -9.87 -6.99 -37.15
N VAL A 111 -10.47 -7.91 -36.39
CA VAL A 111 -11.61 -8.73 -36.85
C VAL A 111 -12.81 -7.85 -37.21
N ASN A 112 -13.15 -6.89 -36.36
CA ASN A 112 -14.25 -5.95 -36.61
C ASN A 112 -14.03 -5.11 -37.88
N ALA A 113 -12.80 -4.67 -38.14
CA ALA A 113 -12.45 -3.92 -39.34
C ALA A 113 -12.68 -4.76 -40.61
N ARG A 114 -12.18 -6.01 -40.66
CA ARG A 114 -12.40 -6.93 -41.79
C ARG A 114 -13.89 -7.23 -42.00
N HIS A 115 -14.64 -7.43 -40.92
CA HIS A 115 -16.08 -7.62 -41.01
C HIS A 115 -16.85 -6.35 -41.36
N ASN A 116 -16.27 -5.16 -41.23
CA ASN A 116 -16.91 -3.91 -41.62
C ASN A 116 -17.00 -3.81 -43.15
N GLU A 117 -15.91 -4.09 -43.85
CA GLU A 117 -15.86 -4.13 -45.32
C GLU A 117 -16.85 -5.17 -45.89
N ASN A 118 -16.84 -6.38 -45.32
CA ASN A 118 -17.80 -7.42 -45.72
C ASN A 118 -19.26 -7.03 -45.42
N ARG A 119 -19.52 -6.27 -44.35
CA ARG A 119 -20.85 -5.76 -44.03
C ARG A 119 -21.28 -4.67 -45.00
N ALA A 120 -20.38 -3.76 -45.37
CA ALA A 120 -20.65 -2.71 -46.35
C ALA A 120 -20.95 -3.31 -47.74
N MET A 121 -20.13 -4.24 -48.23
CA MET A 121 -20.37 -4.95 -49.49
C MET A 121 -21.71 -5.71 -49.47
N LYS A 122 -22.04 -6.36 -48.35
CA LYS A 122 -23.32 -7.05 -48.21
C LYS A 122 -24.51 -6.09 -48.22
N GLN A 123 -24.38 -4.90 -47.61
CA GLN A 123 -25.40 -3.86 -47.68
C GLN A 123 -25.61 -3.37 -49.12
N GLU A 124 -24.53 -3.16 -49.87
CA GLU A 124 -24.59 -2.79 -51.28
C GLU A 124 -25.30 -3.85 -52.13
N VAL A 125 -24.98 -5.13 -51.92
CA VAL A 125 -25.67 -6.26 -52.55
C VAL A 125 -27.16 -6.26 -52.20
N PHE A 126 -27.52 -5.99 -50.94
CA PHE A 126 -28.92 -5.96 -50.51
C PHE A 126 -29.69 -4.81 -51.15
N ALA A 127 -29.10 -3.60 -51.21
CA ALA A 127 -29.68 -2.43 -51.85
C ALA A 127 -29.86 -2.64 -53.37
N TRP A 128 -28.92 -3.31 -54.03
CA TRP A 128 -29.06 -3.66 -55.43
C TRP A 128 -30.21 -4.67 -55.65
N LEU A 129 -30.30 -5.69 -54.79
CA LEU A 129 -31.38 -6.68 -54.84
C LEU A 129 -32.75 -6.05 -54.57
N ASP A 130 -32.84 -5.07 -53.67
CA ASP A 130 -34.06 -4.29 -53.44
C ASP A 130 -34.61 -3.67 -54.72
N ALA A 131 -33.74 -3.09 -55.53
CA ALA A 131 -34.14 -2.37 -56.75
C ALA A 131 -34.29 -3.30 -57.97
N ASN A 132 -33.52 -4.39 -58.05
CA ASN A 132 -33.34 -5.13 -59.31
C ASN A 132 -33.80 -6.60 -59.27
N PHE A 133 -34.12 -7.17 -58.10
CA PHE A 133 -34.40 -8.61 -58.03
C PHE A 133 -35.62 -9.07 -58.84
N SER A 134 -36.60 -8.19 -59.05
CA SER A 134 -37.75 -8.48 -59.94
C SER A 134 -37.36 -8.71 -61.40
N THR A 135 -36.20 -8.19 -61.83
CA THR A 135 -35.63 -8.39 -63.16
C THR A 135 -34.75 -9.64 -63.27
N CYS A 136 -34.51 -10.32 -62.15
CA CYS A 136 -33.73 -11.54 -62.09
C CYS A 136 -34.62 -12.77 -62.17
N THR A 137 -34.27 -13.72 -63.03
CA THR A 137 -35.06 -14.95 -63.22
C THR A 137 -34.91 -15.91 -62.05
N SER A 138 -33.77 -15.86 -61.36
CA SER A 138 -33.47 -16.71 -60.20
C SER A 138 -32.47 -16.03 -59.26
N MET A 139 -32.28 -16.64 -58.09
CA MET A 139 -31.25 -16.20 -57.14
C MET A 139 -29.82 -16.43 -57.66
N ASP A 140 -29.64 -17.44 -58.51
CA ASP A 140 -28.36 -17.70 -59.17
C ASP A 140 -28.08 -16.65 -60.25
N ASP A 141 -29.08 -16.28 -61.06
CA ASP A 141 -28.98 -15.17 -62.04
C ASP A 141 -28.65 -13.83 -61.35
N ALA A 142 -29.32 -13.52 -60.23
CA ALA A 142 -29.00 -12.33 -59.43
C ALA A 142 -27.54 -12.35 -58.92
N ALA A 143 -27.05 -13.51 -58.49
CA ALA A 143 -25.68 -13.64 -58.01
C ALA A 143 -24.63 -13.52 -59.13
N GLU A 144 -24.89 -14.03 -60.35
CA GLU A 144 -24.01 -13.86 -61.52
C GLU A 144 -23.91 -12.40 -62.01
N LYS A 145 -25.00 -11.64 -61.86
CA LYS A 145 -25.04 -10.22 -62.21
C LYS A 145 -24.22 -9.34 -61.25
N MET A 146 -24.04 -9.76 -60.00
CA MET A 146 -23.32 -8.99 -58.98
C MET A 146 -21.88 -9.48 -58.73
N ALA A 147 -21.63 -10.79 -58.81
CA ALA A 147 -20.32 -11.37 -58.46
C ALA A 147 -19.20 -10.87 -59.39
N GLY A 148 -18.15 -10.30 -58.80
CA GLY A 148 -17.02 -9.70 -59.52
C GLY A 148 -17.35 -8.43 -60.31
N LYS A 149 -18.60 -7.96 -60.29
CA LYS A 149 -19.08 -6.78 -61.02
C LYS A 149 -19.48 -5.66 -60.07
N LEU A 150 -20.45 -5.93 -59.19
CA LEU A 150 -20.89 -4.98 -58.16
C LEU A 150 -19.97 -5.04 -56.95
N VAL A 151 -19.67 -6.26 -56.50
CA VAL A 151 -18.77 -6.52 -55.36
C VAL A 151 -17.67 -7.48 -55.80
N PRO A 152 -16.41 -7.26 -55.38
CA PRO A 152 -15.27 -8.10 -55.73
C PRO A 152 -15.26 -9.44 -54.96
N CYS A 153 -16.42 -10.10 -54.90
CA CYS A 153 -16.65 -11.37 -54.23
C CYS A 153 -16.95 -12.47 -55.25
N ARG A 154 -16.60 -13.72 -54.90
CA ARG A 154 -16.89 -14.90 -55.73
C ARG A 154 -18.40 -15.18 -55.74
N PHE A 155 -18.86 -15.81 -56.82
CA PHE A 155 -20.26 -16.19 -57.03
C PHE A 155 -20.91 -16.82 -55.80
N ARG A 156 -20.25 -17.81 -55.18
CA ARG A 156 -20.83 -18.51 -54.03
C ARG A 156 -21.11 -17.61 -52.84
N THR A 157 -20.19 -16.69 -52.53
CA THR A 157 -20.35 -15.71 -51.44
C THR A 157 -21.55 -14.80 -51.68
N VAL A 158 -21.67 -14.29 -52.91
CA VAL A 158 -22.79 -13.41 -53.29
C VAL A 158 -24.11 -14.19 -53.26
N ARG A 159 -24.14 -15.43 -53.75
CA ARG A 159 -25.33 -16.30 -53.73
C ARG A 159 -25.82 -16.60 -52.32
N ASP A 160 -24.90 -16.81 -51.37
CA ASP A 160 -25.25 -16.99 -49.96
C ASP A 160 -25.86 -15.72 -49.37
N TRP A 161 -25.35 -14.54 -49.74
CA TRP A 161 -25.93 -13.25 -49.35
C TRP A 161 -27.32 -13.04 -49.95
N VAL A 162 -27.54 -13.35 -51.24
CA VAL A 162 -28.88 -13.34 -51.87
C VAL A 162 -29.85 -14.27 -51.12
N GLY A 163 -29.37 -15.43 -50.65
CA GLY A 163 -30.12 -16.34 -49.80
C GLY A 163 -30.55 -15.73 -48.47
N GLN A 164 -29.62 -15.04 -47.80
CA GLN A 164 -29.91 -14.35 -46.55
C GLN A 164 -30.89 -13.19 -46.75
N TRP A 165 -30.70 -12.41 -47.81
CA TRP A 165 -31.61 -11.34 -48.21
C TRP A 165 -33.04 -11.84 -48.41
N LYS A 166 -33.22 -12.95 -49.15
CA LYS A 166 -34.54 -13.55 -49.39
C LYS A 166 -35.17 -14.06 -48.09
N LYS A 167 -34.40 -14.75 -47.24
CA LYS A 167 -34.85 -15.23 -45.92
C LYS A 167 -35.34 -14.10 -45.02
N LEU A 168 -34.63 -12.98 -44.97
CA LEU A 168 -35.01 -11.82 -44.15
C LEU A 168 -36.36 -11.22 -44.56
N ARG A 169 -36.75 -11.36 -45.83
CA ARG A 169 -38.04 -10.87 -46.34
C ARG A 169 -39.15 -11.90 -46.21
N SER A 170 -38.84 -13.18 -46.34
CA SER A 170 -39.78 -14.25 -46.04
C SER A 170 -40.13 -14.31 -44.54
N ALA A 171 -39.17 -14.00 -43.67
CA ALA A 171 -39.38 -13.91 -42.21
C ALA A 171 -40.06 -12.61 -41.75
N GLY A 172 -40.19 -11.62 -42.66
CA GLY A 172 -40.86 -10.34 -42.43
C GLY A 172 -42.15 -10.23 -43.26
N THR A 173 -42.94 -11.31 -43.31
CA THR A 173 -44.30 -11.26 -43.84
C THR A 173 -45.23 -11.04 -42.64
N PRO A 174 -46.04 -9.95 -42.58
CA PRO A 174 -47.13 -9.86 -41.60
C PRO A 174 -48.13 -11.00 -41.73
#